data_AF-A0A9W8Z2F2-F1
#
_entry.id   AF-A0A9W8Z2F2-F1
#
_cell.length_a   1.000
_cell.length_b   1.000
_cell.length_c   1.000
_cell.angle_alpha   90.00
_cell.angle_beta   90.00
_cell.angle_gamma   90.00
#
_symmetry.space_group_name_H-M   'P 1'
#
loop_
_entity.id
_entity.type
_entity.pdbx_description
1 polymer ?
#
loop_
_entity_poly.entity_id
_entity_poly.type
_entity_poly.pdbx_seq_one_letter_code
_entity_poly.pdbx_strand_id
1 'polypeptide(L)'
;MAPQTPSVLTLKQNFLTGQTRLLSQPLQPSRAWRRSNEAADNEENNQRVSEKAVDDALFRLNQTLQQHSKRVYPPQATRHIVEQIDQLYLATGDRHNDSDVNGDDEEEWRFVGADFVKPGVISSLPPTWEPEREATAQPLEAKRYVDLVERLQDLSARKEEVETRVKRLRKMKALLEPFNVEENDDSTITGVGSNSAGANGVQENLVQRDGEMEKELERMRMLLVRVGDKVSRLKEREGSNEDLFGDGDRDAMIVDDVEVQEQRKADALLESMR
;
A
#
# COMPACT_ATOMS: atom_id res chain seq x y z
N MET A 1 -37.60 3.54 -4.69
CA MET A 1 -36.24 3.96 -4.27
C MET A 1 -36.17 3.78 -2.77
N ALA A 2 -35.29 2.91 -2.27
CA ALA A 2 -35.16 2.71 -0.83
C ALA A 2 -34.62 3.99 -0.17
N PRO A 3 -35.14 4.40 1.00
CA PRO A 3 -34.60 5.55 1.72
C PRO A 3 -33.13 5.25 2.06
N GLN A 4 -32.22 6.14 1.68
CA GLN A 4 -30.82 5.98 2.03
C GLN A 4 -30.68 6.07 3.55
N THR A 5 -29.92 5.15 4.14
CA THR A 5 -29.62 5.19 5.57
C THR A 5 -28.91 6.52 5.87
N PRO A 6 -29.37 7.29 6.86
CA PRO A 6 -28.76 8.58 7.16
C PRO A 6 -27.32 8.35 7.63
N SER A 7 -26.37 9.06 7.03
CA SER A 7 -24.97 9.06 7.49
C SER A 7 -24.87 9.59 8.93
N VAL A 8 -23.84 9.16 9.66
CA VAL A 8 -23.55 9.64 11.02
C VAL A 8 -23.46 11.17 11.06
N LEU A 9 -22.84 11.78 10.05
CA LEU A 9 -22.77 13.24 9.88
C LEU A 9 -24.17 13.87 9.82
N THR A 10 -25.08 13.31 9.01
CA THR A 10 -26.45 13.82 8.89
C THR A 10 -27.24 13.66 10.19
N LEU A 11 -27.00 12.60 10.97
CA LEU A 11 -27.64 12.42 12.29
C LEU A 11 -27.17 13.48 13.28
N LYS A 12 -25.85 13.70 13.38
CA LYS A 12 -25.25 14.74 14.23
C LYS A 12 -25.75 16.13 13.84
N GLN A 13 -25.83 16.43 12.54
CA GLN A 13 -26.39 17.68 12.04
C GLN A 13 -27.86 17.84 12.42
N ASN A 14 -28.68 16.82 12.17
CA ASN A 14 -30.11 16.84 12.52
C ASN A 14 -30.30 17.06 14.02
N PHE A 15 -29.50 16.40 14.86
CA PHE A 15 -29.52 16.60 16.31
C PHE A 15 -29.25 18.06 16.69
N LEU A 16 -28.15 18.65 16.21
CA LEU A 16 -27.82 20.06 16.51
C LEU A 16 -28.88 21.02 15.99
N THR A 17 -29.44 20.79 14.80
CA THR A 17 -30.54 21.61 14.28
C THR A 17 -31.80 21.46 15.13
N GLY A 18 -32.07 20.27 15.66
CA GLY A 18 -33.17 19.99 16.59
C GLY A 18 -33.00 20.73 17.90
N GLN A 19 -31.81 20.66 18.51
CA GLN A 19 -31.49 21.40 19.74
C GLN A 19 -31.58 22.91 19.54
N THR A 20 -31.05 23.41 18.41
CA THR A 20 -31.15 24.84 18.06
C THR A 20 -32.61 25.25 17.89
N ARG A 21 -33.45 24.41 17.26
CA ARG A 21 -34.88 24.69 17.11
C ARG A 21 -35.59 24.75 18.45
N LEU A 22 -35.31 23.83 19.38
CA LEU A 22 -35.86 23.81 20.73
C LEU A 22 -35.48 25.08 21.50
N LEU A 23 -34.21 25.49 21.45
CA LEU A 23 -33.74 26.72 22.08
C LEU A 23 -34.29 27.99 21.43
N SER A 24 -34.62 27.94 20.14
CA SER A 24 -35.19 29.06 19.39
C SER A 24 -36.73 29.13 19.44
N GLN A 25 -37.38 28.27 20.23
CA GLN A 25 -38.84 28.24 20.32
C GLN A 25 -39.37 29.58 20.85
N PRO A 26 -40.46 30.12 20.28
CA PRO A 26 -41.03 31.38 20.76
C PRO A 26 -41.44 31.26 22.22
N LEU A 27 -40.97 32.21 23.02
CA LEU A 27 -41.27 32.29 24.43
C LEU A 27 -42.73 32.69 24.62
N GLN A 28 -43.36 32.02 25.57
CA GLN A 28 -44.72 32.31 25.99
C GLN A 28 -44.71 32.61 27.50
N PRO A 29 -45.50 33.58 27.97
CA PRO A 29 -45.58 33.92 29.37
C PRO A 29 -46.13 32.72 30.13
N SER A 30 -45.47 32.36 31.24
CA SER A 30 -45.84 31.18 32.02
C SER A 30 -47.25 31.34 32.62
N ARG A 31 -47.96 30.23 32.81
CA ARG A 31 -49.30 30.23 33.44
C ARG A 31 -49.28 30.75 34.88
N ALA A 32 -48.13 30.68 35.56
CA ALA A 32 -47.96 31.25 36.89
C ALA A 32 -47.88 32.77 36.83
N TRP A 33 -47.11 33.30 35.87
CA TRP A 33 -47.00 34.75 35.66
C TRP A 33 -48.34 35.36 35.25
N ARG A 34 -49.11 34.72 34.34
CA ARG A 34 -50.44 35.22 33.93
C ARG A 34 -51.39 35.37 35.12
N ARG A 35 -51.47 34.35 35.98
CA ARG A 35 -52.28 34.39 37.21
C ARG A 35 -51.85 35.50 38.17
N SER A 36 -50.54 35.74 38.29
CA SER A 36 -50.03 36.84 39.11
C SER A 36 -50.36 38.22 38.52
N ASN A 37 -50.29 38.38 37.20
CA ASN A 37 -50.63 39.63 36.51
C ASN A 37 -52.14 39.92 36.55
N GLU A 38 -52.98 38.88 36.51
CA GLU A 38 -54.43 38.98 36.69
C GLU A 38 -54.82 39.29 38.15
N ALA A 39 -54.08 38.76 39.14
CA ALA A 39 -54.33 39.05 40.55
C ALA A 39 -53.95 40.49 40.94
N ALA A 40 -52.95 41.08 40.26
CA ALA A 40 -52.50 42.45 40.47
C ALA A 40 -53.52 43.52 40.03
N ASP A 41 -54.57 43.13 39.30
CA ASP A 41 -55.69 44.01 38.91
C ASP A 41 -56.59 44.40 40.10
N ASN A 42 -56.48 43.68 41.23
CA ASN A 42 -57.30 43.92 42.43
C ASN A 42 -56.65 44.89 43.45
N GLU A 43 -55.41 45.33 43.22
CA GLU A 43 -54.73 46.28 44.10
C GLU A 43 -54.88 47.71 43.54
N GLU A 44 -55.25 48.67 44.40
CA GLU A 44 -55.56 50.08 44.04
C GLU A 44 -54.46 50.84 43.28
N ASN A 45 -53.26 50.27 43.18
CA ASN A 45 -52.17 50.78 42.36
C ASN A 45 -52.19 50.05 41.02
N ASN A 46 -52.43 50.80 39.95
CA ASN A 46 -52.55 50.40 38.53
C ASN A 46 -51.30 49.64 37.99
N GLN A 47 -51.02 48.46 38.55
CA GLN A 47 -49.78 47.68 38.40
C GLN A 47 -49.93 46.52 37.39
N ARG A 48 -51.13 46.35 36.81
CA ARG A 48 -51.36 45.37 35.76
C ARG A 48 -50.64 45.80 34.49
N VAL A 49 -49.78 44.94 33.99
CA VAL A 49 -49.17 45.15 32.67
C VAL A 49 -50.24 44.83 31.61
N SER A 50 -50.53 45.80 30.74
CA SER A 50 -51.50 45.60 29.66
C SER A 50 -51.08 44.44 28.77
N GLU A 51 -52.03 43.56 28.43
CA GLU A 51 -51.79 42.39 27.56
C GLU A 51 -51.15 42.79 26.23
N LYS A 52 -51.59 43.91 25.66
CA LYS A 52 -51.01 44.46 24.42
C LYS A 52 -49.52 44.80 24.55
N ALA A 53 -49.09 45.40 25.67
CA ALA A 53 -47.68 45.70 25.89
C ALA A 53 -46.84 44.43 26.08
N VAL A 54 -47.43 43.39 26.67
CA VAL A 54 -46.81 42.07 26.86
C VAL A 54 -46.64 41.38 25.51
N ASP A 55 -47.68 41.39 24.67
CA ASP A 55 -47.65 40.81 23.33
C ASP A 55 -46.65 41.54 22.42
N ASP A 56 -46.61 42.88 22.45
CA ASP A 56 -45.64 43.67 21.70
C ASP A 56 -44.19 43.39 22.16
N ALA A 57 -43.97 43.28 23.47
CA ALA A 57 -42.65 42.95 24.03
C ALA A 57 -42.22 41.53 23.66
N LEU A 58 -43.13 40.56 23.77
CA LEU A 58 -42.90 39.17 23.38
C LEU A 58 -42.64 39.03 21.88
N PHE A 59 -43.36 39.78 21.05
CA PHE A 59 -43.14 39.80 19.61
C PHE A 59 -41.72 40.28 19.29
N ARG A 60 -41.29 41.41 19.87
CA ARG A 60 -39.94 41.95 19.67
C ARG A 60 -38.86 41.02 20.21
N LEU A 61 -39.07 40.41 21.37
CA LEU A 61 -38.14 39.46 21.97
C LEU A 61 -37.98 38.22 21.08
N ASN A 62 -39.10 37.63 20.66
CA ASN A 62 -39.11 36.45 19.79
C ASN A 62 -38.48 36.76 18.43
N GLN A 63 -38.72 37.94 17.86
CA GLN A 63 -38.06 38.38 16.63
C GLN A 63 -36.54 38.50 16.81
N THR A 64 -36.09 39.10 17.92
CA THR A 64 -34.65 39.24 18.23
C THR A 64 -33.99 37.88 18.44
N LEU A 65 -34.67 36.97 19.14
CA LEU A 65 -34.21 35.60 19.37
C LEU A 65 -34.11 34.80 18.06
N GLN A 66 -35.06 34.96 17.15
CA GLN A 66 -35.02 34.35 15.81
C GLN A 66 -33.91 34.94 14.93
N GLN A 67 -33.62 36.24 15.05
CA GLN A 67 -32.49 36.85 14.34
C GLN A 67 -31.15 36.36 14.90
N HIS A 68 -31.04 36.25 16.22
CA HIS A 68 -29.85 35.74 16.89
C HIS A 68 -29.60 34.27 16.51
N SER A 69 -30.62 33.42 16.55
CA SER A 69 -30.47 31.99 16.21
C SER A 69 -29.99 31.81 14.76
N LYS A 70 -30.54 32.57 13.81
CA LYS A 70 -30.11 32.54 12.40
C LYS A 70 -28.68 33.05 12.20
N ARG A 71 -28.23 34.04 12.98
CA ARG A 71 -26.89 34.62 12.87
C ARG A 71 -25.82 33.76 13.52
N VAL A 72 -26.12 33.16 14.68
CA VAL A 72 -25.16 32.36 15.46
C VAL A 72 -25.08 30.92 14.96
N TYR A 73 -26.18 30.35 14.50
CA TYR A 73 -26.25 28.96 14.03
C TYR A 73 -26.63 28.86 12.54
N PRO A 74 -25.83 29.43 11.62
CA PRO A 74 -26.07 29.23 10.20
C PRO A 74 -25.81 27.75 9.83
N PRO A 75 -26.53 27.21 8.83
CA PRO A 75 -26.47 25.78 8.50
C PRO A 75 -25.06 25.30 8.13
N GLN A 76 -24.26 26.18 7.51
CA GLN A 76 -22.86 25.88 7.17
C GLN A 76 -21.97 25.75 8.41
N ALA A 77 -22.15 26.61 9.42
CA ALA A 77 -21.39 26.52 10.67
C ALA A 77 -21.78 25.27 11.45
N THR A 78 -23.08 24.92 11.49
CA THR A 78 -23.53 23.67 12.11
C THR A 78 -22.89 22.47 11.45
N ARG A 79 -22.84 22.43 10.11
CA ARG A 79 -22.15 21.35 9.39
C ARG A 79 -20.66 21.29 9.73
N HIS A 80 -19.97 22.42 9.73
CA HIS A 80 -18.55 22.47 10.05
C HIS A 80 -18.24 22.00 11.48
N ILE A 81 -19.05 22.40 12.47
CA ILE A 81 -18.92 21.92 13.86
C ILE A 81 -19.14 20.41 13.92
N VAL A 82 -20.11 19.87 13.18
CA VAL A 82 -20.32 18.42 13.10
C VAL A 82 -19.11 17.71 12.52
N GLU A 83 -18.53 18.24 11.43
CA GLU A 83 -17.31 17.70 10.83
C GLU A 83 -16.13 17.76 11.80
N GLN A 84 -15.97 18.86 12.55
CA GLN A 84 -14.94 18.98 13.59
C GLN A 84 -15.13 17.98 14.73
N ILE A 85 -16.36 17.78 15.20
CA ILE A 85 -16.67 16.76 16.22
C ILE A 85 -16.36 15.37 15.69
N ASP A 86 -16.65 15.10 14.42
CA ASP A 86 -16.34 13.83 13.78
C ASP A 86 -14.83 13.60 13.68
N GLN A 87 -14.09 14.61 13.24
CA GLN A 87 -12.62 14.58 13.19
C GLN A 87 -12.00 14.39 14.58
N LEU A 88 -12.51 15.09 15.60
CA LEU A 88 -12.04 14.91 16.97
C LEU A 88 -12.34 13.51 17.51
N TYR A 89 -13.50 12.96 17.17
CA TYR A 89 -13.88 11.60 17.56
C TYR A 89 -12.93 10.56 16.94
N LEU A 90 -12.64 10.70 15.64
CA LEU A 90 -11.66 9.85 14.94
C LEU A 90 -10.24 10.05 15.49
N ALA A 91 -9.80 11.29 15.66
CA ALA A 91 -8.47 11.61 16.16
C ALA A 91 -8.26 11.15 17.62
N THR A 92 -9.32 11.06 18.43
CA THR A 92 -9.23 10.49 19.78
C THR A 92 -8.96 8.98 19.74
N GLY A 93 -9.51 8.29 18.74
CA GLY A 93 -9.18 6.89 18.46
C GLY A 93 -7.74 6.73 17.98
N ASP A 94 -7.31 7.55 17.02
CA ASP A 94 -5.94 7.50 16.48
C ASP A 94 -4.86 7.85 17.53
N ARG A 95 -5.14 8.80 18.44
CA ARG A 95 -4.19 9.16 19.51
C ARG A 95 -3.96 8.06 20.53
N HIS A 96 -4.94 7.18 20.75
CA HIS A 96 -4.70 5.99 21.58
C HIS A 96 -3.81 4.99 20.84
N ASN A 97 -3.97 4.86 19.53
CA ASN A 97 -3.15 4.01 18.69
C ASN A 97 -1.65 4.43 18.68
N ASP A 98 -1.36 5.73 18.66
CA ASP A 98 0.03 6.26 18.61
C ASP A 98 0.71 6.35 20.00
N SER A 99 -0.10 6.34 21.08
CA SER A 99 0.37 6.34 22.48
C SER A 99 0.86 4.95 22.92
N ASP A 100 0.27 3.88 22.39
CA ASP A 100 0.50 2.49 22.80
C ASP A 100 1.46 1.73 21.88
N VAL A 101 2.38 2.42 21.20
CA VAL A 101 3.49 1.80 20.43
C VAL A 101 4.42 0.93 21.32
N ASN A 102 4.20 0.89 22.64
CA ASN A 102 4.92 0.04 23.60
C ASN A 102 4.03 -0.87 24.46
N GLY A 103 2.71 -0.93 24.23
CA GLY A 103 1.77 -1.72 25.02
C GLY A 103 1.01 -2.70 24.13
N ASP A 104 1.21 -3.99 24.37
CA ASP A 104 0.57 -5.16 23.76
C ASP A 104 -0.63 -4.87 22.83
N ASP A 105 -0.46 -5.17 21.53
CA ASP A 105 -1.42 -5.04 20.40
C ASP A 105 -2.76 -5.81 20.60
N GLU A 106 -3.05 -6.32 21.79
CA GLU A 106 -4.12 -7.28 22.09
C GLU A 106 -5.54 -6.70 21.91
N GLU A 107 -5.70 -5.38 21.85
CA GLU A 107 -7.00 -4.71 21.79
C GLU A 107 -7.13 -3.64 20.69
N GLU A 108 -6.36 -3.71 19.58
CA GLU A 108 -6.47 -2.73 18.46
C GLU A 108 -7.92 -2.62 17.94
N TRP A 109 -8.71 -3.70 18.02
CA TRP A 109 -10.11 -3.76 17.62
C TRP A 109 -11.06 -2.86 18.43
N ARG A 110 -10.70 -2.47 19.66
CA ARG A 110 -11.53 -1.63 20.54
C ARG A 110 -11.43 -0.15 20.19
N PHE A 111 -10.39 0.26 19.47
CA PHE A 111 -10.18 1.66 19.15
C PHE A 111 -11.17 2.15 18.10
N VAL A 112 -11.63 3.38 18.30
CA VAL A 112 -12.50 4.07 17.35
C VAL A 112 -11.72 4.32 16.06
N GLY A 113 -12.10 3.66 14.97
CA GLY A 113 -11.38 3.75 13.70
C GLY A 113 -10.46 2.57 13.40
N ALA A 114 -10.51 1.49 14.19
CA ALA A 114 -9.80 0.25 13.91
C ALA A 114 -10.00 -0.21 12.46
N ASP A 115 -8.88 -0.51 11.78
CA ASP A 115 -8.90 -0.92 10.38
C ASP A 115 -9.17 -2.42 10.27
N PHE A 116 -10.44 -2.78 10.04
CA PHE A 116 -10.88 -4.16 9.80
C PHE A 116 -10.45 -4.73 8.43
N VAL A 117 -9.54 -4.07 7.71
CA VAL A 117 -8.87 -4.64 6.53
C VAL A 117 -7.59 -5.39 6.92
N LYS A 118 -7.01 -5.09 8.09
CA LYS A 118 -5.80 -5.73 8.60
C LYS A 118 -6.15 -7.09 9.22
N PRO A 119 -5.42 -8.17 8.88
CA PRO A 119 -5.69 -9.51 9.42
C PRO A 119 -5.44 -9.59 10.93
N GLY A 120 -4.47 -8.84 11.46
CA GLY A 120 -4.17 -8.80 12.90
C GLY A 120 -5.35 -8.33 13.74
N VAL A 121 -5.98 -7.22 13.34
CA VAL A 121 -7.19 -6.68 13.97
C VAL A 121 -8.33 -7.69 13.92
N ILE A 122 -8.56 -8.32 12.76
CA ILE A 122 -9.62 -9.31 12.60
C ILE A 122 -9.38 -10.53 13.50
N SER A 123 -8.14 -10.97 13.66
CA SER A 123 -7.80 -12.09 14.56
C SER A 123 -7.92 -11.75 16.05
N SER A 124 -7.75 -10.47 16.42
CA SER A 124 -7.93 -9.99 17.80
C SER A 124 -9.40 -9.83 18.20
N LEU A 125 -10.35 -9.91 17.25
CA LEU A 125 -11.77 -9.74 17.53
C LEU A 125 -12.31 -10.86 18.43
N PRO A 126 -13.03 -10.52 19.50
CA PRO A 126 -13.72 -11.51 20.32
C PRO A 126 -14.76 -12.27 19.49
N PRO A 127 -14.87 -13.60 19.66
CA PRO A 127 -15.90 -14.38 18.97
C PRO A 127 -17.32 -14.07 19.48
N THR A 128 -17.45 -13.45 20.65
CA THR A 128 -18.73 -13.12 21.31
C THR A 128 -18.79 -11.66 21.73
N TRP A 129 -20.00 -11.09 21.79
CA TRP A 129 -20.21 -9.72 22.26
C TRP A 129 -19.93 -9.62 23.76
N GLU A 130 -18.83 -8.97 24.14
CA GLU A 130 -18.51 -8.67 25.53
C GLU A 130 -18.83 -7.20 25.85
N PRO A 131 -19.39 -6.90 27.03
CA PRO A 131 -19.68 -7.78 28.18
C PRO A 131 -21.03 -8.53 28.10
N GLU A 132 -21.12 -9.72 28.73
CA GLU A 132 -22.34 -10.56 28.72
C GLU A 132 -23.63 -9.86 29.22
N ARG A 133 -23.49 -8.85 30.09
CA ARG A 133 -24.62 -8.04 30.57
C ARG A 133 -25.30 -7.26 29.43
N GLU A 134 -24.52 -6.80 28.47
CA GLU A 134 -25.04 -6.09 27.29
C GLU A 134 -25.56 -7.07 26.26
N ALA A 135 -24.90 -8.23 26.10
CA ALA A 135 -25.39 -9.31 25.25
C ALA A 135 -26.77 -9.82 25.68
N THR A 136 -27.04 -9.86 26.98
CA THR A 136 -28.35 -10.23 27.54
C THR A 136 -29.38 -9.10 27.42
N ALA A 137 -28.97 -7.83 27.50
CA ALA A 137 -29.86 -6.68 27.30
C ALA A 137 -30.28 -6.51 25.83
N GLN A 138 -29.38 -6.82 24.88
CA GLN A 138 -29.59 -6.66 23.44
C GLN A 138 -29.23 -7.95 22.67
N PRO A 139 -30.06 -9.00 22.77
CA PRO A 139 -29.75 -10.31 22.18
C PRO A 139 -29.75 -10.32 20.64
N LEU A 140 -30.46 -9.38 20.00
CA LEU A 140 -30.48 -9.28 18.53
C LEU A 140 -29.18 -8.68 17.99
N GLU A 141 -28.58 -7.74 18.72
CA GLU A 141 -27.34 -7.09 18.32
C GLU A 141 -26.14 -8.02 18.55
N ALA A 142 -26.14 -8.75 19.66
CA ALA A 142 -25.14 -9.79 19.92
C ALA A 142 -25.12 -10.88 18.83
N LYS A 143 -26.29 -11.35 18.36
CA LYS A 143 -26.35 -12.30 17.24
C LYS A 143 -25.82 -11.72 15.94
N ARG A 144 -26.20 -10.48 15.62
CA ARG A 144 -25.68 -9.79 14.44
C ARG A 144 -24.18 -9.67 14.47
N TYR A 145 -23.60 -9.33 15.63
CA TYR A 145 -22.16 -9.26 15.77
C TYR A 145 -21.48 -10.57 15.43
N VAL A 146 -21.95 -11.69 16.00
CA VAL A 146 -21.39 -13.03 15.70
C VAL A 146 -21.45 -13.32 14.20
N ASP A 147 -22.61 -13.08 13.56
CA ASP A 147 -22.77 -13.26 12.12
C ASP A 147 -21.81 -12.37 11.30
N LEU A 148 -21.55 -11.14 11.76
CA LEU A 148 -20.64 -10.21 11.09
C LEU A 148 -19.17 -10.61 11.28
N VAL A 149 -18.77 -11.06 12.48
CA VAL A 149 -17.42 -11.53 12.77
C VAL A 149 -17.10 -12.76 11.92
N GLU A 150 -18.02 -13.73 11.84
CA GLU A 150 -17.87 -14.90 10.98
C GLU A 150 -17.67 -14.50 9.52
N ARG A 151 -18.49 -13.57 9.01
CA ARG A 151 -18.34 -13.06 7.63
C ARG A 151 -17.03 -12.32 7.40
N LEU A 152 -16.54 -11.56 8.38
CA LEU A 152 -15.26 -10.86 8.28
C LEU A 152 -14.10 -11.84 8.24
N GLN A 153 -14.12 -12.87 9.08
CA GLN A 153 -13.14 -13.94 9.08
C GLN A 153 -13.12 -14.67 7.73
N ASP A 154 -14.29 -15.05 7.20
CA ASP A 154 -14.42 -15.68 5.87
C ASP A 154 -13.85 -14.82 4.74
N LEU A 155 -14.18 -13.52 4.73
CA LEU A 155 -13.68 -12.58 3.72
C LEU A 155 -12.17 -12.37 3.84
N SER A 156 -11.64 -12.31 5.07
CA SER A 156 -10.21 -12.19 5.31
C SER A 156 -9.43 -13.41 4.80
N ALA A 157 -9.94 -14.62 5.04
CA ALA A 157 -9.35 -15.85 4.54
C ALA A 157 -9.34 -15.91 3.00
N ARG A 158 -10.43 -15.50 2.34
CA ARG A 158 -10.49 -15.41 0.87
C ARG A 158 -9.51 -14.37 0.32
N LYS A 159 -9.37 -13.23 0.99
CA LYS A 159 -8.40 -12.20 0.62
C LYS A 159 -6.98 -12.76 0.70
N GLU A 160 -6.65 -13.48 1.77
CA GLU A 160 -5.33 -14.12 1.93
C GLU A 160 -5.06 -15.16 0.84
N GLU A 161 -6.04 -16.01 0.50
CA GLU A 161 -5.90 -16.97 -0.61
C GLU A 161 -5.62 -16.26 -1.95
N VAL A 162 -6.35 -15.19 -2.25
CA VAL A 162 -6.11 -14.41 -3.48
C VAL A 162 -4.74 -13.75 -3.46
N GLU A 163 -4.32 -13.20 -2.32
CA GLU A 163 -2.99 -12.59 -2.18
C GLU A 163 -1.86 -13.60 -2.37
N THR A 164 -1.96 -14.80 -1.79
CA THR A 164 -0.95 -15.86 -2.01
C THR A 164 -0.91 -16.31 -3.46
N ARG A 165 -2.07 -16.44 -4.12
CA ARG A 165 -2.15 -16.74 -5.55
C ARG A 165 -1.51 -15.66 -6.40
N VAL A 166 -1.78 -14.39 -6.11
CA VAL A 166 -1.16 -13.25 -6.81
C VAL A 166 0.35 -13.22 -6.58
N LYS A 167 0.82 -13.43 -5.35
CA LYS A 167 2.26 -13.53 -5.03
C LYS A 167 2.93 -14.66 -5.82
N ARG A 168 2.30 -15.84 -5.90
CA ARG A 168 2.78 -16.97 -6.69
C ARG A 168 2.86 -16.64 -8.17
N LEU A 169 1.82 -16.06 -8.75
CA LEU A 169 1.79 -15.67 -10.16
C LEU A 169 2.82 -14.59 -10.48
N ARG A 170 3.02 -13.60 -9.59
CA ARG A 170 4.08 -12.61 -9.73
C ARG A 170 5.47 -13.23 -9.69
N LYS A 171 5.71 -14.20 -8.80
CA LYS A 171 6.97 -14.96 -8.75
C LYS A 171 7.20 -15.75 -10.04
N MET A 172 6.16 -16.43 -10.55
CA MET A 172 6.24 -17.14 -11.83
C MET A 172 6.51 -16.18 -12.98
N LYS A 173 5.85 -15.00 -13.00
CA LYS A 173 6.11 -13.96 -14.01
C LYS A 173 7.57 -13.48 -13.95
N ALA A 174 8.11 -13.22 -12.76
CA ALA A 174 9.51 -12.80 -12.61
C ALA A 174 10.51 -13.88 -13.08
N LEU A 175 10.18 -15.16 -12.91
CA LEU A 175 11.00 -16.26 -13.45
C LEU A 175 10.88 -16.41 -14.98
N LEU A 176 9.75 -16.02 -15.55
CA LEU A 176 9.49 -16.06 -17.00
C LEU A 176 9.97 -14.80 -17.72
N GLU A 177 10.14 -13.67 -17.02
CA GLU A 177 10.69 -12.42 -17.55
C GLU A 177 11.98 -12.60 -18.37
N PRO A 178 13.01 -13.33 -17.90
CA PRO A 178 14.23 -13.57 -18.71
C PRO A 178 14.01 -14.50 -19.91
N PHE A 179 12.90 -15.23 -19.97
CA PHE A 179 12.51 -16.04 -21.14
C PHE A 179 11.56 -15.32 -22.07
N ASN A 180 11.04 -14.17 -21.65
CA ASN A 180 10.29 -13.25 -22.49
C ASN A 180 11.30 -12.50 -23.38
N VAL A 181 11.99 -13.27 -24.23
CA VAL A 181 12.57 -12.77 -25.46
C VAL A 181 11.36 -12.32 -26.25
N GLU A 182 10.99 -11.05 -26.12
CA GLU A 182 10.01 -10.50 -27.03
C GLU A 182 10.49 -10.84 -28.43
N GLU A 183 9.64 -11.50 -29.23
CA GLU A 183 9.73 -11.57 -30.70
C GLU A 183 9.64 -10.16 -31.34
N ASN A 184 10.13 -9.12 -30.64
CA ASN A 184 10.36 -7.79 -31.15
C ASN A 184 11.81 -7.70 -31.64
N ASP A 185 12.21 -8.67 -32.47
CA ASP A 185 13.14 -8.42 -33.55
C ASP A 185 12.31 -8.09 -34.81
N ASP A 186 11.38 -7.14 -34.68
CA ASP A 186 11.07 -6.27 -35.82
C ASP A 186 12.08 -5.13 -35.75
N SER A 187 13.15 -5.36 -36.47
CA SER A 187 14.13 -4.39 -36.91
C SER A 187 13.46 -3.16 -37.56
N THR A 188 13.01 -2.19 -36.77
CA THR A 188 12.87 -0.83 -37.26
C THR A 188 13.39 0.17 -36.22
N ILE A 189 14.67 0.48 -36.40
CA ILE A 189 15.27 1.83 -36.35
C ILE A 189 14.57 2.77 -35.37
N THR A 190 15.12 2.93 -34.16
CA THR A 190 15.33 4.25 -33.55
C THR A 190 16.23 4.12 -32.33
N GLY A 191 17.47 4.58 -32.46
CA GLY A 191 18.39 4.69 -31.34
C GLY A 191 18.00 5.85 -30.43
N VAL A 192 17.65 5.58 -29.19
CA VAL A 192 17.89 6.48 -28.05
C VAL A 192 18.14 5.60 -26.82
N GLY A 193 19.27 5.85 -26.16
CA GLY A 193 19.77 5.09 -25.02
C GLY A 193 18.78 4.98 -23.87
N SER A 194 18.45 3.74 -23.52
CA SER A 194 17.95 3.38 -22.20
C SER A 194 18.70 2.14 -21.76
N ASN A 195 19.37 2.24 -20.62
CA ASN A 195 20.17 1.19 -19.99
C ASN A 195 19.26 0.05 -19.47
N SER A 196 18.60 -0.67 -20.37
CA SER A 196 17.92 -1.93 -20.07
C SER A 196 18.90 -3.09 -20.27
N ALA A 197 19.84 -3.21 -19.34
CA ALA A 197 20.67 -4.39 -19.21
C ALA A 197 19.81 -5.54 -18.67
N GLY A 198 19.15 -6.29 -19.55
CA GLY A 198 18.33 -7.43 -19.14
C GLY A 198 17.49 -8.13 -20.21
N ALA A 199 17.60 -7.77 -21.48
CA ALA A 199 16.82 -8.41 -22.56
C ALA A 199 17.60 -9.47 -23.35
N ASN A 200 18.77 -9.91 -22.87
CA ASN A 200 19.47 -11.03 -23.47
C ASN A 200 19.03 -12.31 -22.77
N GLY A 201 17.91 -12.85 -23.24
CA GLY A 201 17.31 -14.05 -22.65
C GLY A 201 18.25 -15.24 -22.68
N VAL A 202 18.75 -15.62 -21.50
CA VAL A 202 19.33 -16.90 -21.04
C VAL A 202 20.40 -17.60 -21.90
N GLN A 203 20.67 -17.18 -23.14
CA GLN A 203 21.43 -17.99 -24.08
C GLN A 203 22.38 -17.18 -24.97
N GLU A 204 23.05 -16.16 -24.42
CA GLU A 204 24.22 -15.55 -25.08
C GLU A 204 25.34 -16.57 -25.37
N ASN A 205 25.37 -17.68 -24.63
CA ASN A 205 26.34 -18.77 -24.80
C ASN A 205 25.80 -19.98 -25.60
N LEU A 206 24.65 -19.87 -26.29
CA LEU A 206 24.24 -20.96 -27.17
C LEU A 206 25.17 -21.02 -28.38
N VAL A 207 25.85 -22.16 -28.54
CA VAL A 207 26.54 -22.50 -29.78
C VAL A 207 25.48 -22.75 -30.85
N GLN A 208 25.01 -21.67 -31.48
CA GLN A 208 24.14 -21.76 -32.63
C GLN A 208 24.97 -22.25 -33.82
N ARG A 209 24.38 -23.13 -34.64
CA ARG A 209 24.94 -23.51 -35.95
C ARG A 209 24.95 -22.24 -36.81
N ASP A 210 26.12 -21.86 -37.34
CA ASP A 210 26.45 -20.57 -37.98
C ASP A 210 26.58 -19.36 -37.02
N GLY A 211 26.74 -19.61 -35.72
CA GLY A 211 26.88 -18.58 -34.68
C GLY A 211 28.20 -17.80 -34.71
N GLU A 212 28.27 -16.69 -33.96
CA GLU A 212 29.47 -15.83 -33.91
C GLU A 212 30.73 -16.59 -33.47
N MET A 213 30.58 -17.54 -32.54
CA MET A 213 31.66 -18.40 -32.10
C MET A 213 32.15 -19.36 -33.19
N GLU A 214 31.25 -19.91 -34.03
CA GLU A 214 31.64 -20.75 -35.17
C GLU A 214 32.38 -19.94 -36.25
N LYS A 215 31.94 -18.71 -36.52
CA LYS A 215 32.64 -17.77 -37.42
C LYS A 215 34.03 -17.42 -36.88
N GLU A 216 34.17 -17.21 -35.57
CA GLU A 216 35.46 -16.92 -34.97
C GLU A 216 36.38 -18.15 -34.98
N LEU A 217 35.84 -19.35 -34.73
CA LEU A 217 36.58 -20.60 -34.89
C LEU A 217 37.01 -20.82 -36.35
N GLU A 218 36.19 -20.47 -37.34
CA GLU A 218 36.55 -20.54 -38.76
C GLU A 218 37.67 -19.55 -39.09
N ARG A 219 37.62 -18.31 -38.57
CA ARG A 219 38.71 -17.34 -38.68
C ARG A 219 40.00 -17.86 -38.05
N MET A 220 39.93 -18.45 -36.85
CA MET A 220 41.09 -19.07 -36.20
C MET A 220 41.66 -20.22 -37.03
N ARG A 221 40.80 -21.05 -37.64
CA ARG A 221 41.24 -22.12 -38.55
C ARG A 221 41.96 -21.57 -39.77
N MET A 222 41.43 -20.53 -40.41
CA MET A 222 42.11 -19.87 -41.53
C MET A 222 43.42 -19.21 -41.10
N LEU A 223 43.47 -18.61 -39.91
CA LEU A 223 44.68 -18.02 -39.36
C LEU A 223 45.74 -19.10 -39.11
N LEU A 224 45.37 -20.24 -38.54
CA LEU A 224 46.25 -21.39 -38.32
C LEU A 224 46.82 -21.94 -39.63
N VAL A 225 46.01 -22.05 -40.69
CA VAL A 225 46.51 -22.46 -42.01
C VAL A 225 47.53 -21.45 -42.55
N ARG A 226 47.26 -20.15 -42.43
CA ARG A 226 48.17 -19.10 -42.90
C ARG A 226 49.45 -19.00 -42.06
N VAL A 227 49.34 -19.16 -40.75
CA VAL A 227 50.49 -19.20 -39.83
C VAL A 227 51.31 -20.45 -40.11
N GLY A 228 50.68 -21.60 -40.33
CA GLY A 228 51.33 -22.85 -40.76
C GLY A 228 52.08 -22.68 -42.08
N ASP A 229 51.47 -22.07 -43.10
CA ASP A 229 52.14 -21.79 -44.39
C ASP A 229 53.30 -20.80 -44.22
N LYS A 230 53.14 -19.74 -43.41
CA LYS A 230 54.24 -18.81 -43.10
C LYS A 230 55.37 -19.46 -42.31
N VAL A 231 55.08 -20.32 -41.34
CA VAL A 231 56.09 -21.04 -40.55
C VAL A 231 56.81 -22.08 -41.41
N SER A 232 56.10 -22.80 -42.28
CA SER A 232 56.71 -23.70 -43.27
C SER A 232 57.63 -22.97 -44.24
N ARG A 233 57.21 -21.80 -44.76
CA ARG A 233 58.07 -20.93 -45.59
C ARG A 233 59.24 -20.34 -44.81
N LEU A 234 59.07 -20.05 -43.52
CA LEU A 234 60.16 -19.61 -42.66
C LEU A 234 61.17 -20.75 -42.46
N LYS A 235 60.70 -21.98 -42.25
CA LYS A 235 61.52 -23.20 -42.15
C LYS A 235 62.27 -23.52 -43.45
N GLU A 236 61.66 -23.32 -44.61
CA GLU A 236 62.35 -23.40 -45.92
C GLU A 236 63.38 -22.27 -46.10
N ARG A 237 63.13 -21.11 -45.50
CA ARG A 237 64.08 -19.99 -45.48
C ARG A 237 65.21 -20.17 -44.45
N GLU A 238 64.95 -20.90 -43.37
CA GLU A 238 65.94 -21.33 -42.38
C GLU A 238 66.85 -22.42 -42.97
N GLY A 239 66.28 -23.37 -43.73
CA GLY A 239 67.04 -24.39 -44.46
C GLY A 239 67.85 -23.86 -45.66
N SER A 240 67.66 -22.61 -46.07
CA SER A 240 68.48 -21.94 -47.12
C SER A 240 69.46 -20.91 -46.55
N ASN A 241 69.50 -20.75 -45.23
CA ASN A 241 70.47 -19.92 -44.50
C ASN A 241 71.41 -20.75 -43.61
N GLU A 242 71.45 -22.07 -43.80
CA GLU A 242 72.43 -23.01 -43.22
C GLU A 242 73.52 -23.33 -44.24
N ASP A 243 74.20 -22.30 -44.76
CA ASP A 243 75.39 -22.49 -45.61
C ASP A 243 76.42 -21.38 -45.36
N LEU A 244 76.74 -21.10 -44.09
CA LEU A 244 77.95 -20.37 -43.71
C LEU A 244 78.21 -20.46 -42.19
N PHE A 245 79.28 -21.17 -41.81
CA PHE A 245 79.83 -21.33 -40.45
C PHE A 245 78.97 -22.23 -39.54
N GLY A 246 79.45 -23.29 -38.90
CA GLY A 246 80.79 -23.73 -38.55
C GLY A 246 80.60 -24.71 -37.39
N ASP A 247 81.23 -25.87 -37.52
CA ASP A 247 81.37 -26.91 -36.50
C ASP A 247 81.66 -26.34 -35.09
N GLY A 248 80.94 -26.83 -34.07
CA GLY A 248 81.22 -26.48 -32.68
C GLY A 248 80.00 -26.32 -31.77
N ASP A 249 79.44 -27.44 -31.35
CA ASP A 249 78.98 -27.72 -29.98
C ASP A 249 78.52 -26.52 -29.12
N ARG A 250 77.20 -26.33 -28.98
CA ARG A 250 76.59 -25.56 -27.89
C ARG A 250 75.09 -25.83 -27.75
N ASP A 251 74.77 -26.60 -26.71
CA ASP A 251 73.67 -26.36 -25.78
C ASP A 251 72.25 -26.24 -26.38
N ALA A 252 71.68 -27.40 -26.72
CA ALA A 252 70.23 -27.52 -26.91
C ALA A 252 69.54 -27.25 -25.57
N MET A 253 68.92 -26.08 -25.44
CA MET A 253 67.98 -25.80 -24.36
C MET A 253 66.94 -26.92 -24.31
N ILE A 254 66.87 -27.60 -23.17
CA ILE A 254 65.82 -28.56 -22.83
C ILE A 254 64.50 -27.79 -22.86
N VAL A 255 63.78 -27.89 -23.97
CA VAL A 255 62.35 -27.59 -24.01
C VAL A 255 61.70 -28.73 -23.24
N ASP A 256 61.48 -28.53 -21.94
CA ASP A 256 60.69 -29.44 -21.13
C ASP A 256 59.33 -29.61 -21.82
N ASP A 257 59.04 -30.83 -22.26
CA ASP A 257 57.79 -31.20 -22.92
C ASP A 257 56.61 -30.76 -22.04
N VAL A 258 55.84 -29.79 -22.54
CA VAL A 258 54.65 -29.25 -21.89
C VAL A 258 53.65 -30.37 -21.56
N GLU A 259 53.63 -31.43 -22.37
CA GLU A 259 52.81 -32.63 -22.15
C GLU A 259 53.13 -33.33 -20.82
N VAL A 260 54.40 -33.37 -20.39
CA VAL A 260 54.82 -33.98 -19.13
C VAL A 260 54.40 -33.12 -17.94
N GLN A 261 54.41 -31.79 -18.11
CA GLN A 261 53.93 -30.88 -17.07
C GLN A 261 52.40 -30.93 -16.93
N GLU A 262 51.66 -31.13 -18.02
CA GLU A 262 50.21 -31.26 -18.00
C GLU A 262 49.76 -32.60 -17.40
N GLN A 263 50.43 -33.71 -17.74
CA GLN A 263 50.17 -35.01 -17.12
C GLN A 263 50.38 -34.98 -15.59
N ARG A 264 51.45 -34.33 -15.12
CA ARG A 264 51.68 -34.16 -13.67
C ARG A 264 50.59 -33.35 -12.98
N LYS A 265 50.03 -32.34 -13.64
CA LYS A 265 48.92 -31.54 -13.09
C LYS A 265 47.61 -32.34 -13.06
N ALA A 266 47.36 -33.14 -14.09
CA ALA A 266 46.18 -34.01 -14.14
C ALA A 266 46.22 -35.08 -13.03
N ASP A 267 47.39 -35.70 -12.82
CA ASP A 267 47.58 -36.69 -11.74
C ASP A 267 47.41 -36.05 -10.36
N ALA A 268 47.96 -34.85 -10.14
CA ALA A 268 47.78 -34.13 -8.88
C ALA A 268 46.31 -33.77 -8.59
N LEU A 269 45.51 -33.45 -9.61
CA LEU A 269 44.08 -33.18 -9.46
C LEU A 269 43.29 -34.45 -9.15
N LEU A 270 43.64 -35.59 -9.77
CA LEU A 270 43.02 -36.88 -9.48
C LEU A 270 43.30 -37.36 -8.06
N GLU A 271 44.51 -37.10 -7.55
CA GLU A 271 44.86 -37.44 -6.16
C GLU A 271 44.16 -36.54 -5.15
N SER A 272 43.83 -35.29 -5.51
CA SER A 272 43.08 -34.36 -4.64
C SER A 272 41.57 -34.64 -4.54
N MET A 273 41.02 -35.47 -5.41
CA MET A 273 39.60 -35.86 -5.42
C MET A 273 39.31 -37.23 -4.78
N ARG A 274 40.32 -37.88 -4.19
CA ARG A 274 40.17 -39.14 -3.44
C ARG A 274 40.23 -38.91 -1.94
#